data_AF-A0A938L5X3-F1
#
_entry.id   AF-A0A938L5X3-F1
#
_cell.length_a   1.000
_cell.length_b   1.000
_cell.length_c   1.000
_cell.angle_alpha   90.00
_cell.angle_beta   90.00
_cell.angle_gamma   90.00
#
_symmetry.space_group_name_H-M   'P 1'
#
loop_
_entity.id
_entity.type
_entity.pdbx_description
1 polymer ?
#
loop_
_entity_poly.entity_id
_entity_poly.type
_entity_poly.pdbx_seq_one_letter_code
_entity_poly.pdbx_strand_id
1 'polypeptide(L)'
;MFLTYVVLTVVAAAFFVALFQSRQREAIESEVRQRLQDEAAVLGVFTEAAWQSSDRPVEELRATWQPKLQSLGREVGTRLTLVRADGTVLADSSADARQMENHRDRPETEQAAEHGVGFVTRPSLSVGEPYGYCAVRVGSREKPRGFVRVALPWTPFEARLKAASRLVAGTAVVVTLAALLASYL
;
A
#
# COMPACT_ATOMS: atom_id res chain seq x y z
N MET A 1 8.49 -22.93 -42.26
CA MET A 1 9.18 -21.64 -42.08
C MET A 1 8.22 -20.50 -41.75
N PHE A 2 7.14 -20.28 -42.52
CA PHE A 2 6.15 -19.24 -42.21
C PHE A 2 5.39 -19.47 -40.90
N LEU A 3 4.77 -20.64 -40.72
CA LEU A 3 3.99 -20.96 -39.51
C LEU A 3 4.83 -20.86 -38.22
N THR A 4 6.09 -21.30 -38.27
CA THR A 4 7.03 -21.21 -37.15
C THR A 4 7.36 -19.75 -36.80
N TYR A 5 7.47 -18.86 -37.78
CA TYR A 5 7.68 -17.43 -37.56
C TYR A 5 6.46 -16.76 -36.94
N VAL A 6 5.25 -17.08 -37.43
CA VAL A 6 3.98 -16.58 -36.88
C VAL A 6 3.85 -16.96 -35.40
N VAL A 7 4.01 -18.25 -35.10
CA VAL A 7 3.91 -18.75 -33.72
C VAL A 7 4.94 -18.07 -32.82
N LEU A 8 6.20 -17.97 -33.26
CA LEU A 8 7.26 -17.34 -32.49
C LEU A 8 6.94 -15.87 -32.17
N THR A 9 6.45 -15.12 -33.16
CA THR A 9 6.15 -13.68 -33.01
C THR A 9 5.00 -13.45 -32.03
N VAL A 10 3.92 -14.24 -32.16
CA VAL A 10 2.76 -14.15 -31.26
C VAL A 10 3.15 -14.54 -29.83
N VAL A 11 3.91 -15.62 -29.66
CA VAL A 11 4.38 -16.05 -28.33
C VAL A 11 5.31 -15.01 -27.72
N ALA A 12 6.25 -14.45 -28.49
CA ALA A 12 7.15 -13.41 -28.02
C ALA A 12 6.39 -12.14 -27.60
N ALA A 13 5.40 -11.71 -28.38
CA ALA A 13 4.56 -10.56 -28.05
C ALA A 13 3.74 -10.79 -26.78
N ALA A 14 3.09 -11.96 -26.65
CA ALA A 14 2.32 -12.32 -25.46
C ALA A 14 3.23 -12.39 -24.22
N PHE A 15 4.41 -12.98 -24.35
CA PHE A 15 5.40 -13.07 -23.29
C PHE A 15 5.90 -11.68 -22.87
N PHE A 16 6.21 -10.80 -23.83
CA PHE A 16 6.59 -9.42 -23.56
C PHE A 16 5.51 -8.65 -22.80
N VAL A 17 4.25 -8.74 -23.24
CA VAL A 17 3.12 -8.09 -22.57
C VAL A 17 2.97 -8.60 -21.13
N ALA A 18 3.05 -9.91 -20.91
CA ALA A 18 2.95 -10.51 -19.58
C ALA A 18 4.09 -10.07 -18.65
N LEU A 19 5.34 -10.09 -19.14
CA LEU A 19 6.49 -9.60 -18.37
C LEU A 19 6.37 -8.11 -18.05
N PHE A 20 5.98 -7.29 -19.02
CA PHE A 20 5.80 -5.87 -18.83
C PHE A 20 4.74 -5.59 -17.75
N GLN A 21 3.60 -6.28 -17.80
CA GLN A 21 2.53 -6.13 -16.81
C GLN A 21 2.97 -6.54 -15.39
N SER A 22 3.67 -7.67 -15.24
CA SER A 22 4.21 -8.10 -13.94
C SER A 22 5.21 -7.09 -13.38
N ARG A 23 6.19 -6.67 -14.19
CA ARG A 23 7.19 -5.69 -13.78
C ARG A 23 6.59 -4.34 -13.43
N GLN A 24 5.60 -3.89 -14.18
CA GLN A 24 4.94 -2.61 -13.92
C GLN A 24 4.12 -2.65 -12.62
N ARG A 25 3.41 -3.75 -12.36
CA ARG A 25 2.67 -3.94 -11.10
C ARG A 25 3.61 -3.94 -9.90
N GLU A 26 4.69 -4.71 -9.98
CA GLU A 26 5.70 -4.79 -8.92
C GLU A 26 6.35 -3.43 -8.67
N ALA A 27 6.70 -2.69 -9.73
CA ALA A 27 7.27 -1.35 -9.62
C ALA A 27 6.33 -0.38 -8.87
N ILE A 28 5.06 -0.31 -9.27
CA ILE A 28 4.07 0.56 -8.61
C ILE A 28 3.87 0.14 -7.15
N GLU A 29 3.78 -1.16 -6.86
CA GLU A 29 3.61 -1.63 -5.49
C GLU A 29 4.82 -1.30 -4.62
N SER A 30 6.04 -1.46 -5.15
CA SER A 30 7.26 -1.11 -4.45
C SER A 30 7.35 0.39 -4.16
N GLU A 31 6.96 1.24 -5.11
CA GLU A 31 6.95 2.70 -4.96
C GLU A 31 5.95 3.13 -3.89
N VAL A 32 4.72 2.60 -3.94
CA VAL A 32 3.69 2.91 -2.93
C VAL A 32 4.10 2.40 -1.55
N ARG A 33 4.66 1.18 -1.47
CA ARG A 33 5.16 0.62 -0.21
C ARG A 33 6.23 1.52 0.39
N GLN A 34 7.23 1.92 -0.40
CA GLN A 34 8.32 2.76 0.07
C GLN A 34 7.83 4.13 0.53
N ARG A 35 6.99 4.79 -0.28
CA ARG A 35 6.38 6.07 0.09
C ARG A 35 5.60 5.98 1.41
N LEU A 36 4.77 4.97 1.56
CA LEU A 36 3.99 4.77 2.77
C LEU A 36 4.87 4.48 3.99
N GLN A 37 5.92 3.67 3.80
CA GLN A 37 6.89 3.41 4.85
C GLN A 37 7.60 4.70 5.29
N ASP A 38 8.00 5.56 4.35
CA ASP A 38 8.65 6.83 4.65
C ASP A 38 7.68 7.79 5.39
N GLU A 39 6.45 7.93 4.90
CA GLU A 39 5.41 8.74 5.57
C GLU A 39 5.13 8.22 7.00
N ALA A 40 5.03 6.90 7.18
CA ALA A 40 4.81 6.27 8.48
C ALA A 40 6.02 6.42 9.41
N ALA A 41 7.24 6.30 8.89
CA ALA A 41 8.47 6.47 9.67
C ALA A 41 8.61 7.92 10.18
N VAL A 42 8.36 8.90 9.31
CA VAL A 42 8.34 10.32 9.68
C VAL A 42 7.28 10.59 10.76
N LEU A 43 6.08 10.06 10.58
CA LEU A 43 5.02 10.16 11.58
C LEU A 43 5.39 9.45 12.90
N GLY A 44 6.13 8.34 12.84
CA GLY A 44 6.69 7.66 14.01
C GLY A 44 7.57 8.60 14.84
N VAL A 45 8.43 9.38 14.20
CA VAL A 45 9.28 10.39 14.86
C VAL A 45 8.44 11.51 15.49
N PHE A 46 7.45 12.04 14.77
CA PHE A 46 6.59 13.11 15.29
C PHE A 46 5.69 12.66 16.45
N THR A 47 5.34 11.38 16.47
CA THR A 47 4.45 10.79 17.49
C THR A 47 5.23 10.16 18.63
N GLU A 48 6.54 10.37 18.72
CA GLU A 48 7.38 9.85 19.80
C GLU A 48 6.84 10.17 21.20
N ALA A 49 6.29 11.38 21.37
CA ALA A 49 5.65 11.80 22.62
C ALA A 49 4.38 10.98 22.97
N ALA A 50 3.69 10.42 21.98
CA ALA A 50 2.56 9.52 22.19
C ALA A 50 3.02 8.23 22.89
N TRP A 51 4.22 7.79 22.57
CA TRP A 51 4.78 6.52 22.99
C TRP A 51 5.51 6.60 24.34
N GLN A 52 6.01 7.77 24.72
CA GLN A 52 6.60 8.01 26.04
C GLN A 52 5.58 8.01 27.19
N SER A 53 4.29 8.10 26.86
CA SER A 53 3.18 8.14 27.82
C SER A 53 2.27 6.90 27.71
N SER A 54 2.80 5.77 27.20
CA SER A 54 2.02 4.55 26.94
C SER A 54 1.33 3.95 28.17
N ASP A 55 1.81 4.27 29.38
CA ASP A 55 1.23 3.84 30.66
C ASP A 55 0.00 4.68 31.07
N ARG A 56 -0.27 5.78 30.37
CA ARG A 56 -1.47 6.58 30.62
C ARG A 56 -2.74 5.84 30.21
N PRO A 57 -3.89 6.18 30.83
CA PRO A 57 -5.19 5.69 30.39
C PRO A 57 -5.41 5.96 28.90
N VAL A 58 -5.93 4.96 28.17
CA VAL A 58 -6.20 5.04 26.72
C VAL A 58 -7.04 6.27 26.37
N GLU A 59 -7.97 6.63 27.24
CA GLU A 59 -8.90 7.73 27.02
C GLU A 59 -8.20 9.10 27.04
N GLU A 60 -7.19 9.30 27.89
CA GLU A 60 -6.37 10.52 27.91
C GLU A 60 -5.51 10.62 26.65
N LEU A 61 -4.93 9.50 26.21
CA LEU A 61 -4.15 9.44 24.98
C LEU A 61 -5.03 9.75 23.76
N ARG A 62 -6.24 9.19 23.70
CA ARG A 62 -7.23 9.50 22.65
C ARG A 62 -7.59 10.98 22.62
N ALA A 63 -7.96 11.56 23.77
CA ALA A 63 -8.28 12.97 23.87
C ALA A 63 -7.13 13.88 23.39
N THR A 64 -5.88 13.46 23.61
CA THR A 64 -4.68 14.21 23.21
C THR A 64 -4.37 14.07 21.71
N TRP A 65 -4.46 12.87 21.16
CA TRP A 65 -3.93 12.55 19.82
C TRP A 65 -4.97 12.55 18.72
N GLN A 66 -6.23 12.22 19.01
CA GLN A 66 -7.32 12.21 18.03
C GLN A 66 -7.42 13.53 17.26
N PRO A 67 -7.54 14.72 17.89
CA PRO A 67 -7.66 15.98 17.15
C PRO A 67 -6.38 16.33 16.35
N LYS A 68 -5.19 15.99 16.89
CA LYS A 68 -3.91 16.24 16.20
C LYS A 68 -3.79 15.42 14.92
N LEU A 69 -4.11 14.13 15.01
CA LEU A 69 -4.00 13.22 13.87
C LEU A 69 -5.06 13.51 12.80
N GLN A 70 -6.26 13.93 13.20
CA GLN A 70 -7.29 14.42 12.27
C GLN A 70 -6.83 15.67 11.51
N SER A 71 -6.17 16.62 12.18
CA SER A 71 -5.60 17.79 11.48
C SER A 71 -4.52 17.39 10.49
N LEU A 72 -3.58 16.55 10.93
CA LEU A 72 -2.47 16.10 10.10
C LEU A 72 -2.93 15.30 8.89
N GLY A 73 -3.89 14.38 9.06
CA GLY A 73 -4.42 13.59 7.95
C GLY A 73 -5.15 14.44 6.91
N ARG A 74 -5.77 15.56 7.30
CA ARG A 74 -6.36 16.52 6.34
C ARG A 74 -5.29 17.25 5.53
N GLU A 75 -4.16 17.58 6.13
CA GLU A 75 -3.06 18.29 5.45
C GLU A 75 -2.28 17.37 4.51
N VAL A 76 -2.00 16.13 4.94
CA VAL A 76 -1.20 15.17 4.17
C VAL A 76 -2.03 14.45 3.11
N GLY A 77 -3.35 14.34 3.31
CA GLY A 77 -4.25 13.61 2.41
C GLY A 77 -4.10 12.07 2.49
N THR A 78 -3.37 11.58 3.48
CA THR A 78 -3.20 10.14 3.78
C THR A 78 -3.97 9.82 5.05
N ARG A 79 -4.62 8.65 5.11
CA ARG A 79 -5.24 8.18 6.36
C ARG A 79 -4.15 7.70 7.30
N LEU A 80 -4.11 8.26 8.49
CA LEU A 80 -3.12 7.98 9.54
C LEU A 80 -3.81 7.33 10.73
N THR A 81 -3.17 6.33 11.34
CA THR A 81 -3.67 5.66 12.55
C THR A 81 -2.51 5.42 13.52
N LEU A 82 -2.72 5.77 14.79
CA LEU A 82 -1.80 5.42 15.88
C LEU A 82 -2.35 4.22 16.64
N VAL A 83 -1.52 3.18 16.76
CA VAL A 83 -1.90 1.91 17.37
C VAL A 83 -0.92 1.58 18.49
N ARG A 84 -1.42 1.29 19.69
CA ARG A 84 -0.59 0.88 20.82
C ARG A 84 -0.03 -0.52 20.60
N ALA A 85 1.02 -0.90 21.35
CA ALA A 85 1.67 -2.20 21.25
C ALA A 85 0.72 -3.41 21.41
N ASP A 86 -0.39 -3.26 22.14
CA ASP A 86 -1.42 -4.28 22.30
C ASP A 86 -2.48 -4.30 21.18
N GLY A 87 -2.32 -3.43 20.16
CA GLY A 87 -3.23 -3.25 19.04
C GLY A 87 -4.37 -2.25 19.30
N THR A 88 -4.44 -1.62 20.47
CA THR A 88 -5.49 -0.63 20.75
C THR A 88 -5.28 0.63 19.90
N VAL A 89 -6.32 1.08 19.20
CA VAL A 89 -6.27 2.31 18.41
C VAL A 89 -6.36 3.53 19.34
N LEU A 90 -5.34 4.39 19.28
CA LEU A 90 -5.23 5.63 20.06
C LEU A 90 -5.77 6.84 19.29
N ALA A 91 -5.60 6.87 17.97
CA ALA A 91 -6.09 7.94 17.13
C ALA A 91 -6.21 7.46 15.68
N ASP A 92 -7.19 7.96 14.94
CA ASP A 92 -7.32 7.77 13.49
C ASP A 92 -7.73 9.09 12.82
N SER A 93 -7.13 9.43 11.69
CA SER A 93 -7.39 10.71 11.03
C SER A 93 -8.73 10.76 10.29
N SER A 94 -9.37 9.61 10.05
CA SER A 94 -10.60 9.48 9.27
C SER A 94 -11.81 9.06 10.11
N ALA A 95 -11.61 8.45 11.27
CA ALA A 95 -12.68 7.97 12.15
C ALA A 95 -12.35 8.21 13.64
N ASP A 96 -13.35 8.07 14.51
CA ASP A 96 -13.13 8.09 15.96
C ASP A 96 -12.49 6.78 16.43
N ALA A 97 -11.30 6.86 17.03
CA ALA A 97 -10.58 5.72 17.59
C ALA A 97 -11.37 4.91 18.63
N ARG A 98 -12.37 5.51 19.30
CA ARG A 98 -13.23 4.81 20.27
C ARG A 98 -14.15 3.77 19.62
N GLN A 99 -14.46 3.94 18.34
CA GLN A 99 -15.35 3.07 17.58
C GLN A 99 -14.60 1.98 16.81
N MET A 100 -13.27 1.99 16.87
CA MET A 100 -12.42 1.09 16.10
C MET A 100 -12.12 -0.20 16.86
N GLU A 101 -12.17 -1.31 16.14
CA GLU A 101 -11.68 -2.61 16.61
C GLU A 101 -10.17 -2.56 16.90
N ASN A 102 -9.71 -3.47 17.74
CA ASN A 102 -8.28 -3.70 17.94
C ASN A 102 -7.60 -4.08 16.60
N HIS A 103 -6.37 -3.58 16.40
CA HIS A 103 -5.61 -3.72 15.16
C HIS A 103 -4.41 -4.69 15.28
N ARG A 104 -4.32 -5.46 16.37
CA ARG A 104 -3.25 -6.44 16.61
C ARG A 104 -3.16 -7.48 15.51
N ASP A 105 -4.29 -8.04 15.12
CA ASP A 105 -4.38 -9.16 14.16
C ASP A 105 -4.51 -8.66 12.72
N ARG A 106 -4.23 -7.37 12.47
CA ARG A 106 -4.17 -6.84 11.12
C ARG A 106 -2.86 -7.32 10.49
N PRO A 107 -2.87 -7.87 9.27
CA PRO A 107 -1.68 -8.47 8.66
C PRO A 107 -0.53 -7.45 8.52
N GLU A 108 -0.83 -6.17 8.28
CA GLU A 108 0.19 -5.13 8.27
C GLU A 108 0.82 -4.91 9.66
N THR A 109 0.04 -4.98 10.74
CA THR A 109 0.53 -4.80 12.11
C THR A 109 1.37 -6.00 12.55
N GLU A 110 0.94 -7.22 12.23
CA GLU A 110 1.69 -8.45 12.54
C GLU A 110 3.05 -8.46 11.84
N GLN A 111 3.06 -8.15 10.53
CA GLN A 111 4.32 -8.04 9.78
C GLN A 111 5.23 -6.95 10.36
N ALA A 112 4.68 -5.80 10.74
CA ALA A 112 5.45 -4.73 11.38
C ALA A 112 5.96 -5.13 12.77
N ALA A 113 5.19 -5.91 13.54
CA ALA A 113 5.60 -6.42 14.84
C ALA A 113 6.81 -7.36 14.72
N GLU A 114 6.92 -8.12 13.64
CA GLU A 114 8.06 -9.00 13.39
C GLU A 114 9.23 -8.27 12.72
N HIS A 115 9.00 -7.65 11.56
CA HIS A 115 10.04 -7.15 10.66
C HIS A 115 10.33 -5.64 10.84
N GLY A 116 9.52 -4.92 11.60
CA GLY A 116 9.61 -3.46 11.77
C GLY A 116 8.74 -2.68 10.79
N VAL A 117 8.45 -3.27 9.63
CA VAL A 117 7.50 -2.74 8.65
C VAL A 117 6.59 -3.87 8.16
N GLY A 118 5.34 -3.54 7.89
CA GLY A 118 4.38 -4.42 7.25
C GLY A 118 3.64 -3.69 6.15
N PHE A 119 3.31 -4.39 5.07
CA PHE A 119 2.55 -3.83 3.97
C PHE A 119 1.60 -4.86 3.39
N VAL A 120 0.37 -4.46 3.15
CA VAL A 120 -0.64 -5.31 2.51
C VAL A 120 -1.62 -4.48 1.70
N THR A 121 -2.01 -5.01 0.54
CA THR A 121 -3.14 -4.49 -0.22
C THR A 121 -4.35 -5.39 0.03
N ARG A 122 -5.44 -4.81 0.55
CA ARG A 122 -6.68 -5.55 0.79
C ARG A 122 -7.91 -4.65 0.64
N PRO A 123 -9.11 -5.21 0.44
CA PRO A 123 -10.35 -4.45 0.53
C PRO A 123 -10.49 -3.79 1.91
N SER A 124 -10.90 -2.52 1.90
CA SER A 124 -11.28 -1.78 3.09
C SER A 124 -12.60 -2.32 3.63
N LEU A 125 -12.64 -2.64 4.93
CA LEU A 125 -13.85 -3.16 5.57
C LEU A 125 -15.00 -2.15 5.61
N SER A 126 -14.69 -0.86 5.63
CA SER A 126 -15.72 0.20 5.75
C SER A 126 -16.21 0.73 4.41
N VAL A 127 -15.40 0.63 3.34
CA VAL A 127 -15.70 1.24 2.03
C VAL A 127 -15.83 0.18 0.92
N GLY A 128 -15.30 -1.04 1.12
CA GLY A 128 -15.32 -2.12 0.14
C GLY A 128 -14.30 -1.99 -0.99
N GLU A 129 -13.61 -0.85 -1.10
CA GLU A 129 -12.58 -0.61 -2.12
C GLU A 129 -11.19 -1.12 -1.69
N PRO A 130 -10.32 -1.51 -2.63
CA PRO A 130 -8.96 -1.93 -2.31
C PRO A 130 -8.14 -0.76 -1.77
N TYR A 131 -7.40 -1.00 -0.69
CA TYR A 131 -6.51 -0.04 -0.04
C TYR A 131 -5.13 -0.67 0.15
N GLY A 132 -4.09 0.15 -0.01
CA GLY A 132 -2.74 -0.18 0.47
C GLY A 132 -2.59 0.26 1.91
N TYR A 133 -2.22 -0.67 2.80
CA TYR A 133 -1.97 -0.42 4.22
C TYR A 133 -0.50 -0.67 4.50
N CYS A 134 0.16 0.29 5.15
CA CYS A 134 1.50 0.11 5.69
C CYS A 134 1.47 0.38 7.20
N ALA A 135 2.17 -0.45 7.97
CA ALA A 135 2.43 -0.21 9.37
C ALA A 135 3.93 -0.22 9.64
N VAL A 136 4.39 0.70 10.49
CA VAL A 136 5.78 0.79 10.95
C VAL A 136 5.78 0.70 12.47
N ARG A 137 6.59 -0.21 13.02
CA ARG A 137 6.77 -0.38 14.46
C ARG A 137 7.61 0.76 15.03
N VAL A 138 7.15 1.33 16.13
CA VAL A 138 7.90 2.31 16.91
C VAL A 138 8.51 1.63 18.14
N GLY A 139 9.83 1.76 18.31
CA GLY A 139 10.61 1.07 19.34
C GLY A 139 11.31 -0.20 18.83
N SER A 140 11.93 -0.96 19.74
CA SER A 140 12.64 -2.19 19.38
C SER A 140 11.67 -3.35 19.15
N ARG A 141 12.16 -4.45 18.58
CA ARG A 141 11.36 -5.66 18.37
C ARG A 141 10.93 -6.29 19.69
N GLU A 142 11.79 -6.24 20.71
CA GLU A 142 11.59 -6.83 22.03
C GLU A 142 10.64 -6.00 22.89
N LYS A 143 10.61 -4.68 22.67
CA LYS A 143 9.76 -3.73 23.38
C LYS A 143 9.12 -2.74 22.40
N PRO A 144 8.16 -3.19 21.58
CA PRO A 144 7.40 -2.28 20.74
C PRO A 144 6.62 -1.31 21.63
N ARG A 145 6.73 -0.01 21.33
CA ARG A 145 5.93 1.01 22.02
C ARG A 145 4.58 1.21 21.33
N GLY A 146 4.54 0.98 20.03
CA GLY A 146 3.33 0.98 19.22
C GLY A 146 3.63 0.87 17.75
N PHE A 147 2.65 1.21 16.94
CA PHE A 147 2.69 1.17 15.50
C PHE A 147 2.06 2.45 14.95
N VAL A 148 2.69 2.96 13.90
CA VAL A 148 2.11 3.97 13.04
C VAL A 148 1.64 3.29 11.79
N ARG A 149 0.38 3.49 11.44
CA ARG A 149 -0.23 2.91 10.26
C ARG A 149 -0.71 4.02 9.33
N VAL A 150 -0.48 3.82 8.04
CA VAL A 150 -0.89 4.72 6.97
C VAL A 150 -1.63 3.94 5.89
N ALA A 151 -2.63 4.57 5.28
CA ALA A 151 -3.48 3.93 4.29
C ALA A 151 -3.89 4.86 3.15
N LEU A 152 -3.93 4.31 1.93
CA LEU A 152 -4.32 5.01 0.70
C LEU A 152 -5.27 4.15 -0.14
N PRO A 153 -6.22 4.75 -0.87
CA PRO A 153 -7.00 4.04 -1.88
C PRO A 153 -6.08 3.44 -2.95
N TRP A 154 -6.30 2.16 -3.29
CA TRP A 154 -5.53 1.44 -4.31
C TRP A 154 -6.11 1.64 -5.72
N THR A 155 -7.38 2.01 -5.81
CA THR A 155 -8.14 2.20 -7.06
C THR A 155 -7.42 3.06 -8.11
N PRO A 156 -6.82 4.23 -7.76
CA PRO A 156 -6.09 5.05 -8.75
C PRO A 156 -4.89 4.34 -9.37
N PHE A 157 -4.21 3.48 -8.61
CA PHE A 157 -3.06 2.72 -9.09
C PHE A 157 -3.49 1.60 -10.04
N GLU A 158 -4.59 0.92 -9.74
CA GLU A 158 -5.16 -0.08 -10.66
C GLU A 158 -5.61 0.53 -11.99
N ALA A 159 -6.22 1.72 -11.95
CA ALA A 159 -6.63 2.43 -13.15
C ALA A 159 -5.41 2.76 -14.04
N ARG A 160 -4.31 3.23 -13.44
CA ARG A 160 -3.04 3.49 -14.14
C ARG A 160 -2.44 2.23 -14.75
N LEU A 161 -2.41 1.12 -14.00
CA LEU A 161 -1.95 -0.18 -14.48
C LEU A 161 -2.78 -0.67 -15.69
N LYS A 162 -4.10 -0.60 -15.60
CA LYS A 162 -5.01 -1.01 -16.68
C LYS A 162 -4.84 -0.14 -17.93
N ALA A 163 -4.68 1.18 -17.77
CA ALA A 163 -4.47 2.08 -18.88
C ALA A 163 -3.16 1.78 -19.63
N ALA A 164 -2.05 1.64 -18.91
CA ALA A 164 -0.76 1.30 -19.50
C ALA A 164 -0.76 -0.09 -20.16
N SER A 165 -1.37 -1.08 -19.50
CA SER A 165 -1.50 -2.43 -20.02
C SER A 165 -2.26 -2.48 -21.35
N ARG A 166 -3.34 -1.70 -21.49
CA ARG A 166 -4.09 -1.60 -22.76
C ARG A 166 -3.27 -0.98 -23.87
N LEU A 167 -2.51 0.06 -23.58
CA LEU A 167 -1.66 0.72 -24.58
C LEU A 167 -0.59 -0.24 -25.08
N VAL A 168 0.12 -0.92 -24.17
CA VAL A 168 1.18 -1.89 -24.55
C VAL A 168 0.62 -3.11 -25.26
N ALA A 169 -0.53 -3.63 -24.84
CA ALA A 169 -1.18 -4.72 -25.56
C ALA A 169 -1.62 -4.30 -26.97
N GLY A 170 -2.17 -3.09 -27.13
CA GLY A 170 -2.57 -2.55 -28.42
C GLY A 170 -1.39 -2.36 -29.37
N THR A 171 -0.27 -1.80 -28.89
CA THR A 171 0.93 -1.67 -29.72
C THR A 171 1.55 -3.02 -30.07
N ALA A 172 1.57 -3.97 -29.14
CA ALA A 172 2.03 -5.33 -29.42
C ALA A 172 1.20 -6.02 -30.51
N VAL A 173 -0.13 -5.83 -30.52
CA VAL A 173 -1.01 -6.34 -31.58
C VAL A 173 -0.68 -5.68 -32.92
N VAL A 174 -0.56 -4.35 -32.98
CA VAL A 174 -0.25 -3.64 -34.24
C VAL A 174 1.11 -4.07 -34.81
N VAL A 175 2.13 -4.17 -33.96
CA VAL A 175 3.48 -4.61 -34.37
C VAL A 175 3.45 -6.07 -34.85
N THR A 176 2.71 -6.94 -34.15
CA THR A 176 2.56 -8.34 -34.57
C THR A 176 1.89 -8.43 -35.93
N LEU A 177 0.79 -7.72 -36.17
CA LEU A 177 0.09 -7.72 -37.46
C LEU A 177 0.97 -7.17 -38.59
N ALA A 178 1.72 -6.09 -38.35
CA ALA A 178 2.65 -5.54 -39.33
C ALA A 178 3.78 -6.52 -39.68
N ALA A 179 4.35 -7.20 -38.68
CA ALA A 179 5.38 -8.21 -38.88
C ALA A 179 4.87 -9.42 -39.69
N LEU A 180 3.63 -9.84 -39.44
CA LEU A 180 2.99 -10.92 -40.20
C LEU A 180 2.73 -10.52 -41.65
N LEU A 181 2.23 -9.30 -41.89
CA LEU A 181 2.01 -8.78 -43.24
C LEU A 181 3.33 -8.68 -44.02
N ALA A 182 4.38 -8.14 -43.40
CA ALA A 182 5.70 -8.04 -44.01
C ALA A 182 6.33 -9.41 -44.30
N SER A 183 5.99 -10.45 -43.53
CA SER A 183 6.47 -11.82 -43.79
C SER A 183 5.72 -12.54 -44.91
N TYR A 184 4.58 -11.99 -45.35
CA TYR A 184 3.75 -12.53 -46.44
C TYR A 184 4.03 -11.86 -47.80
N LEU A 185 4.49 -10.61 -47.79
CA LEU A 185 4.96 -9.86 -48.96
C LEU A 185 6.37 -10.29 -49.37
#